data_AF-A0A0F6YFY0-F1
#
_entry.id   AF-A0A0F6YFY0-F1
#
_cell.length_a   1.000
_cell.length_b   1.000
_cell.length_c   1.000
_cell.angle_alpha   90.00
_cell.angle_beta   90.00
_cell.angle_gamma   90.00
#
_symmetry.space_group_name_H-M   'P 1'
#
loop_
_entity.id
_entity.type
_entity.pdbx_description
1 polymer ?
#
loop_
_entity_poly.entity_id
_entity_poly.type
_entity_poly.pdbx_seq_one_letter_code
_entity_poly.pdbx_strand_id
1 'polypeptide(L)'
;MATRKKTPATRKKAAKKTVAKATKKTITKTSKKSASKREPIVLSADARQRVPKPREGWEQVLERALDTWEATPRLKVPGLTLAKLTRLGTQAGKAAERERELAAKQARSLRPLSDARLVREGEAWSALLELHAAVKYHARQDPALLDQFSFLADVLKNERE
;
A
#
# COMPACT_ATOMS: atom_id res chain seq x y z
N MET A 1 -58.03 -14.86 38.17
CA MET A 1 -58.45 -16.25 38.45
C MET A 1 -57.57 -17.20 37.65
N ALA A 2 -57.07 -18.24 38.30
CA ALA A 2 -56.13 -19.21 37.76
C ALA A 2 -56.78 -20.19 36.77
N THR A 3 -56.00 -20.74 35.83
CA THR A 3 -55.92 -22.21 35.63
C THR A 3 -54.68 -22.60 34.79
N ARG A 4 -53.84 -23.45 35.39
CA ARG A 4 -52.85 -24.34 34.77
C ARG A 4 -53.52 -25.72 34.59
N LYS A 5 -53.22 -26.45 33.50
CA LYS A 5 -53.09 -27.94 33.41
C LYS A 5 -52.74 -28.33 31.95
N LYS A 6 -51.48 -28.71 31.65
CA LYS A 6 -50.90 -30.08 31.48
C LYS A 6 -51.58 -30.96 30.41
N THR A 7 -50.86 -31.17 29.28
CA THR A 7 -50.55 -32.38 28.44
C THR A 7 -51.38 -33.67 28.59
N PRO A 8 -51.43 -34.66 27.64
CA PRO A 8 -50.41 -35.05 26.62
C PRO A 8 -50.97 -35.60 25.26
N ALA A 9 -50.10 -35.98 24.30
CA ALA A 9 -50.20 -37.29 23.60
C ALA A 9 -49.11 -37.50 22.53
N THR A 10 -48.54 -38.70 22.58
CA THR A 10 -47.43 -39.32 21.86
C THR A 10 -47.77 -39.93 20.49
N ARG A 11 -46.67 -40.29 19.78
CA ARG A 11 -46.47 -41.39 18.79
C ARG A 11 -46.69 -41.09 17.30
N LYS A 12 -45.57 -41.01 16.57
CA LYS A 12 -45.47 -41.39 15.15
C LYS A 12 -44.37 -42.46 14.98
N LYS A 13 -44.73 -43.62 14.42
CA LYS A 13 -43.84 -44.63 13.85
C LYS A 13 -44.48 -45.19 12.57
N ALA A 14 -43.61 -45.68 11.69
CA ALA A 14 -43.84 -46.31 10.37
C ALA A 14 -44.00 -45.33 9.18
N ALA A 15 -43.41 -45.52 8.00
CA ALA A 15 -42.36 -46.41 7.49
C ALA A 15 -42.00 -45.99 6.04
N LYS A 16 -40.77 -46.34 5.60
CA LYS A 16 -40.31 -46.61 4.22
C LYS A 16 -40.38 -45.51 3.14
N LYS A 17 -39.19 -45.10 2.65
CA LYS A 17 -38.84 -44.95 1.22
C LYS A 17 -37.32 -44.83 1.05
N THR A 18 -36.70 -45.92 0.55
CA THR A 18 -36.01 -46.02 -0.75
C THR A 18 -34.62 -45.40 -0.81
N VAL A 19 -33.65 -46.33 -0.83
CA VAL A 19 -32.22 -46.17 -1.05
C VAL A 19 -31.96 -45.55 -2.43
N ALA A 20 -31.43 -44.32 -2.46
CA ALA A 20 -30.76 -43.77 -3.62
C ALA A 20 -29.25 -43.80 -3.36
N LYS A 21 -28.57 -44.69 -4.08
CA LYS A 21 -27.14 -44.95 -4.03
C LYS A 21 -26.40 -43.75 -4.62
N ALA A 22 -26.02 -42.79 -3.78
CA ALA A 22 -25.17 -41.67 -4.18
C ALA A 22 -23.75 -42.20 -4.47
N THR A 23 -23.44 -42.33 -5.75
CA THR A 23 -22.10 -42.55 -6.28
C THR A 23 -21.21 -41.38 -5.87
N LYS A 24 -20.43 -41.57 -4.80
CA LYS A 24 -19.28 -40.72 -4.45
C LYS A 24 -18.29 -40.75 -5.62
N LYS A 25 -18.41 -39.79 -6.54
CA LYS A 25 -17.30 -39.43 -7.42
C LYS A 25 -16.21 -38.86 -6.53
N THR A 26 -15.16 -39.64 -6.35
CA THR A 26 -13.89 -39.25 -5.76
C THR A 26 -13.31 -38.11 -6.60
N ILE A 27 -13.65 -36.87 -6.24
CA ILE A 27 -12.96 -35.69 -6.73
C ILE A 27 -11.57 -35.77 -6.09
N THR A 28 -10.62 -36.27 -6.88
CA THR A 28 -9.19 -36.06 -6.64
C THR A 28 -8.99 -34.55 -6.51
N LYS A 29 -8.91 -34.07 -5.26
CA LYS A 29 -8.37 -32.75 -4.93
C LYS A 29 -6.93 -32.77 -5.44
N THR A 30 -6.73 -32.35 -6.68
CA THR A 30 -5.42 -31.93 -7.16
C THR A 30 -4.99 -30.81 -6.23
N SER A 31 -4.03 -31.12 -5.37
CA SER A 31 -3.36 -30.15 -4.54
C SER A 31 -2.84 -29.06 -5.47
N LYS A 32 -3.46 -27.88 -5.43
CA LYS A 32 -2.88 -26.66 -5.98
C LYS A 32 -1.50 -26.56 -5.34
N LYS A 33 -0.46 -26.89 -6.09
CA LYS A 33 0.94 -26.62 -5.72
C LYS A 33 0.97 -25.15 -5.30
N SER A 34 1.10 -24.93 -3.99
CA SER A 34 1.36 -23.60 -3.46
C SER A 34 2.62 -23.13 -4.15
N ALA A 35 2.51 -22.12 -5.01
CA ALA A 35 3.66 -21.43 -5.55
C ALA A 35 4.54 -21.07 -4.35
N SER A 36 5.74 -21.64 -4.28
CA SER A 36 6.64 -21.35 -3.17
C SER A 36 6.79 -19.84 -3.10
N LYS A 37 6.58 -19.27 -1.90
CA LYS A 37 6.85 -17.86 -1.64
C LYS A 37 8.33 -17.64 -1.94
N ARG A 38 8.64 -17.12 -3.12
CA ARG A 38 9.97 -16.61 -3.41
C ARG A 38 10.17 -15.40 -2.53
N GLU A 39 11.24 -15.41 -1.75
CA GLU A 39 11.60 -14.27 -0.94
C GLU A 39 11.83 -13.03 -1.82
N PRO A 40 11.45 -11.83 -1.34
CA PRO A 40 11.69 -10.61 -2.08
C PRO A 40 13.20 -10.41 -2.25
N ILE A 41 13.64 -10.13 -3.47
CA ILE A 41 15.04 -9.82 -3.76
C ILE A 41 15.31 -8.43 -3.19
N VAL A 42 16.16 -8.35 -2.16
CA VAL A 42 16.61 -7.09 -1.56
C VAL A 42 18.07 -6.89 -1.92
N LEU A 43 18.34 -5.88 -2.75
CA LEU A 43 19.71 -5.50 -3.12
C LEU A 43 20.32 -4.60 -2.04
N SER A 44 21.58 -4.89 -1.66
CA SER A 44 22.41 -4.00 -0.84
C SER A 44 22.71 -2.69 -1.57
N ALA A 45 23.13 -1.64 -0.85
CA ALA A 45 23.45 -0.34 -1.44
C ALA A 45 24.53 -0.46 -2.53
N ASP A 46 25.61 -1.20 -2.27
CA ASP A 46 26.68 -1.44 -3.24
C ASP A 46 26.19 -2.23 -4.46
N ALA A 47 25.32 -3.22 -4.25
CA ALA A 47 24.75 -3.99 -5.35
C ALA A 47 23.88 -3.10 -6.24
N ARG A 48 23.08 -2.19 -5.68
CA ARG A 48 22.24 -1.26 -6.45
C ARG A 48 23.05 -0.32 -7.34
N GLN A 49 24.21 0.13 -6.87
CA GLN A 49 25.08 1.00 -7.69
C GLN A 49 25.70 0.27 -8.88
N ARG A 50 25.92 -1.05 -8.74
CA ARG A 50 26.49 -1.89 -9.80
C ARG A 50 25.45 -2.36 -10.82
N VAL A 51 24.15 -2.28 -10.52
CA VAL A 51 23.10 -2.65 -11.49
C VAL A 51 23.05 -1.60 -12.61
N PRO A 52 23.16 -2.00 -13.88
CA PRO A 52 23.01 -1.08 -15.00
C PRO A 52 21.62 -0.47 -14.96
N LYS A 53 21.55 0.86 -14.89
CA LYS A 53 20.29 1.60 -14.91
C LYS A 53 19.79 1.66 -16.36
N PRO A 54 18.58 1.16 -16.64
CA PRO A 54 18.00 1.34 -17.97
C PRO A 54 17.76 2.83 -18.24
N ARG A 55 17.87 3.23 -19.51
CA ARG A 55 17.55 4.60 -19.94
C ARG A 55 16.03 4.83 -19.90
N GLU A 56 15.62 6.08 -19.88
CA GLU A 56 14.21 6.43 -20.11
C GLU A 56 13.75 5.86 -21.46
N GLY A 57 12.54 5.32 -21.51
CA GLY A 57 11.99 4.69 -22.72
C GLY A 57 12.59 3.32 -23.08
N TRP A 58 13.38 2.68 -22.19
CA TRP A 58 13.97 1.36 -22.47
C TRP A 58 12.95 0.28 -22.87
N GLU A 59 11.71 0.38 -22.40
CA GLU A 59 10.61 -0.53 -22.74
C GLU A 59 10.31 -0.52 -24.24
N GLN A 60 10.28 0.67 -24.85
CA GLN A 60 10.03 0.86 -26.29
C GLN A 60 11.19 0.33 -27.12
N VAL A 61 12.42 0.52 -26.63
CA VAL A 61 13.63 -0.03 -27.26
C VAL A 61 13.61 -1.56 -27.21
N LEU A 62 13.21 -2.13 -26.07
CA LEU A 62 13.10 -3.58 -25.91
C LEU A 62 12.03 -4.18 -26.82
N GLU A 63 10.86 -3.55 -26.90
CA GLU A 63 9.76 -3.97 -27.78
C GLU A 63 10.20 -3.98 -29.24
N ARG A 64 10.78 -2.87 -29.72
CA ARG A 64 11.31 -2.79 -31.09
C ARG A 64 12.41 -3.81 -31.36
N ALA A 65 13.26 -4.11 -30.38
CA ALA A 65 14.30 -5.12 -30.50
C ALA A 65 13.70 -6.54 -30.60
N LEU A 66 12.64 -6.83 -29.85
CA LEU A 66 11.91 -8.10 -29.92
C LEU A 66 11.27 -8.28 -31.30
N ASP A 67 10.56 -7.26 -31.80
CA ASP A 67 9.92 -7.29 -33.12
C ASP A 67 10.95 -7.53 -34.24
N THR A 68 12.09 -6.82 -34.17
CA THR A 68 13.16 -6.95 -35.16
C THR A 68 13.81 -8.34 -35.12
N TRP A 69 13.97 -8.91 -33.92
CA TRP A 69 14.53 -10.25 -33.77
C TRP A 69 13.55 -11.32 -34.24
N GLU A 70 12.26 -11.17 -33.96
CA GLU A 70 11.22 -12.07 -34.48
C GLU A 70 11.18 -12.06 -36.01
N ALA A 71 11.34 -10.88 -36.64
CA ALA A 71 11.45 -10.75 -38.10
C ALA A 71 12.75 -11.33 -38.69
N THR A 72 13.76 -11.64 -37.86
CA THR A 72 15.08 -12.13 -38.30
C THR A 72 15.39 -13.52 -37.72
N PRO A 73 14.72 -14.59 -38.19
CA PRO A 73 14.82 -15.94 -37.61
C PRO A 73 16.21 -16.59 -37.76
N ARG A 74 17.09 -16.02 -38.58
CA ARG A 74 18.47 -16.49 -38.76
C ARG A 74 19.40 -16.03 -37.63
N LEU A 75 19.02 -15.00 -36.87
CA LEU A 75 19.84 -14.45 -35.78
C LEU A 75 19.76 -15.36 -34.55
N LYS A 76 20.86 -16.04 -34.23
CA LYS A 76 20.99 -16.86 -33.01
C LYS A 76 21.97 -16.20 -32.06
N VAL A 77 21.50 -15.87 -30.85
CA VAL A 77 22.34 -15.32 -29.78
C VAL A 77 22.61 -16.43 -28.76
N PRO A 78 23.87 -16.80 -28.50
CA PRO A 78 24.20 -17.80 -27.49
C PRO A 78 23.66 -17.40 -26.10
N GLY A 79 22.94 -18.31 -25.44
CA GLY A 79 22.45 -18.10 -24.06
C GLY A 79 21.25 -17.15 -23.89
N LEU A 80 20.75 -16.57 -24.99
CA LEU A 80 19.58 -15.68 -25.00
C LEU A 80 18.59 -16.13 -26.08
N THR A 81 17.36 -16.40 -25.66
CA THR A 81 16.25 -16.70 -26.57
C THR A 81 15.27 -15.55 -26.56
N LEU A 82 14.53 -15.38 -27.67
CA LEU A 82 13.45 -14.40 -27.77
C LEU A 82 12.49 -14.51 -26.57
N ALA A 83 12.01 -15.73 -26.30
CA ALA A 83 11.12 -16.00 -25.16
C ALA A 83 11.72 -15.60 -23.80
N LYS A 84 13.04 -15.79 -23.59
CA LYS A 84 13.71 -15.36 -22.35
C LYS A 84 13.71 -13.83 -22.24
N LEU A 85 13.98 -13.12 -23.32
CA LEU A 85 13.99 -11.67 -23.35
C LEU A 85 12.59 -11.08 -23.14
N THR A 86 11.57 -11.61 -23.82
CA THR A 86 10.15 -11.24 -23.62
C THR A 86 9.72 -11.47 -22.18
N ARG A 87 10.11 -12.61 -21.58
CA ARG A 87 9.80 -12.92 -20.18
C ARG A 87 10.46 -11.92 -19.22
N LEU A 88 11.70 -11.49 -19.47
CA LEU A 88 12.35 -10.49 -18.65
C LEU A 88 11.65 -9.13 -18.75
N GLY A 89 11.28 -8.70 -19.96
CA GLY A 89 10.52 -7.46 -20.17
C GLY A 89 9.19 -7.46 -19.42
N THR A 90 8.40 -8.52 -19.56
CA THR A 90 7.11 -8.65 -18.85
C THR A 90 7.25 -8.73 -17.32
N GLN A 91 8.33 -9.34 -16.81
CA GLN A 91 8.60 -9.37 -15.38
C GLN A 91 8.99 -7.99 -14.84
N ALA A 92 9.82 -7.26 -15.58
CA ALA A 92 10.20 -5.89 -15.24
C ALA A 92 8.99 -4.94 -15.25
N GLY A 93 8.12 -5.01 -16.28
CA GLY A 93 6.87 -4.23 -16.33
C GLY A 93 5.96 -4.51 -15.14
N LYS A 94 5.72 -5.78 -14.80
CA LYS A 94 4.93 -6.16 -13.60
C LYS A 94 5.55 -5.69 -12.30
N ALA A 95 6.88 -5.64 -12.22
CA ALA A 95 7.57 -5.12 -11.04
C ALA A 95 7.34 -3.61 -10.92
N ALA A 96 7.44 -2.86 -12.02
CA ALA A 96 7.19 -1.42 -12.06
C ALA A 96 5.72 -1.08 -11.71
N GLU A 97 4.75 -1.84 -12.22
CA GLU A 97 3.34 -1.67 -11.85
C GLU A 97 3.12 -1.88 -10.34
N ARG A 98 3.68 -2.96 -9.79
CA ARG A 98 3.60 -3.22 -8.35
C ARG A 98 4.27 -2.16 -7.51
N GLU A 99 5.40 -1.63 -7.96
CA GLU A 99 6.08 -0.51 -7.31
C GLU A 99 5.19 0.72 -7.25
N ARG A 100 4.56 1.10 -8.38
CA ARG A 100 3.60 2.21 -8.44
C ARG A 100 2.40 1.99 -7.52
N GLU A 101 1.85 0.78 -7.49
CA GLU A 101 0.74 0.44 -6.59
C GLU A 101 1.15 0.54 -5.10
N LEU A 102 2.33 0.03 -4.74
CA LEU A 102 2.82 0.08 -3.37
C LEU A 102 3.13 1.52 -2.95
N ALA A 103 3.73 2.32 -3.83
CA ALA A 103 3.96 3.74 -3.60
C ALA A 103 2.64 4.48 -3.39
N ALA A 104 1.62 4.22 -4.22
CA ALA A 104 0.30 4.81 -4.05
C ALA A 104 -0.38 4.39 -2.73
N LYS A 105 -0.24 3.12 -2.33
CA LYS A 105 -0.75 2.62 -1.04
C LYS A 105 -0.05 3.28 0.14
N GLN A 106 1.29 3.39 0.09
CA GLN A 106 2.07 4.06 1.13
C GLN A 106 1.68 5.53 1.26
N ALA A 107 1.60 6.26 0.13
CA ALA A 107 1.15 7.65 0.13
C ALA A 107 -0.24 7.80 0.76
N ARG A 108 -1.19 6.91 0.42
CA ARG A 108 -2.53 6.90 1.03
C ARG A 108 -2.49 6.61 2.52
N SER A 109 -1.64 5.70 2.99
CA SER A 109 -1.51 5.40 4.42
C SER A 109 -0.83 6.50 5.22
N LEU A 110 0.08 7.25 4.61
CA LEU A 110 0.79 8.36 5.26
C LEU A 110 -0.03 9.65 5.28
N ARG A 111 -1.01 9.78 4.37
CA ARG A 111 -1.83 10.98 4.25
C ARG A 111 -2.57 11.36 5.55
N PRO A 112 -3.28 10.46 6.26
CA PRO A 112 -3.94 10.83 7.51
C PRO A 112 -2.98 11.32 8.59
N LEU A 113 -1.77 10.76 8.67
CA LEU A 113 -0.74 11.22 9.62
C LEU A 113 -0.20 12.59 9.23
N SER A 114 -0.03 12.83 7.93
CA SER A 114 0.40 14.11 7.39
C SER A 114 -0.66 15.19 7.65
N ASP A 115 -1.93 14.86 7.42
CA ASP A 115 -3.07 15.74 7.69
C ASP A 115 -3.20 16.02 9.20
N ALA A 116 -3.08 14.99 10.04
CA ALA A 116 -3.09 15.16 11.50
C ALA A 116 -1.93 16.05 11.98
N ARG A 117 -0.73 15.87 11.42
CA ARG A 117 0.42 16.73 11.73
C ARG A 117 0.12 18.18 11.36
N LEU A 118 -0.40 18.41 10.15
CA LEU A 118 -0.74 19.75 9.68
C LEU A 118 -1.77 20.44 10.58
N VAL A 119 -2.80 19.71 11.02
CA VAL A 119 -3.79 20.25 11.97
C VAL A 119 -3.14 20.63 13.29
N ARG A 120 -2.29 19.75 13.86
CA ARG A 120 -1.60 20.03 15.13
C ARG A 120 -0.60 21.17 15.02
N GLU A 121 0.13 21.26 13.91
CA GLU A 121 1.01 22.39 13.60
C GLU A 121 0.22 23.70 13.54
N GLY A 122 -0.95 23.70 12.89
CA GLY A 122 -1.84 24.87 12.83
C GLY A 122 -2.43 25.28 14.19
N GLU A 123 -2.83 24.31 15.02
CA GLU A 123 -3.28 24.56 16.40
C GLU A 123 -2.16 25.17 17.25
N ALA A 124 -0.96 24.59 17.20
CA ALA A 124 0.20 25.10 17.91
C ALA A 124 0.57 26.52 17.46
N TRP A 125 0.49 26.78 16.15
CA TRP A 125 0.73 28.11 15.59
C TRP A 125 -0.31 29.13 16.06
N SER A 126 -1.58 28.77 16.06
CA SER A 126 -2.67 29.63 16.55
C SER A 126 -2.47 29.97 18.03
N ALA A 127 -2.12 28.97 18.85
CA ALA A 127 -1.81 29.19 20.26
C ALA A 127 -0.59 30.10 20.47
N LEU A 128 0.43 30.01 19.61
CA LEU A 128 1.60 30.89 19.66
C LEU A 128 1.22 32.36 19.35
N LEU A 129 0.33 32.56 18.38
CA LEU A 129 -0.19 33.90 18.04
C LEU A 129 -1.02 34.49 19.19
N GLU A 130 -1.86 33.67 19.83
CA GLU A 130 -2.63 34.07 21.02
C GLU A 130 -1.70 34.43 22.19
N LEU A 131 -0.67 33.63 22.43
CA LEU A 131 0.35 33.93 23.45
C LEU A 131 1.02 35.27 23.17
N HIS A 132 1.46 35.52 21.94
CA HIS A 132 2.06 36.79 21.56
C HIS A 132 1.10 37.98 21.73
N ALA A 133 -0.19 37.81 21.43
CA ALA A 133 -1.20 38.83 21.68
C ALA A 133 -1.39 39.10 23.18
N ALA A 134 -1.44 38.05 24.01
CA ALA A 134 -1.55 38.15 25.45
C ALA A 134 -0.32 38.83 26.08
N VAL A 135 0.89 38.47 25.65
CA VAL A 135 2.14 39.11 26.07
C VAL A 135 2.09 40.61 25.78
N LYS A 136 1.67 41.02 24.57
CA LYS A 136 1.53 42.45 24.23
C LYS A 136 0.49 43.17 25.08
N TYR A 137 -0.59 42.51 25.46
CA TYR A 137 -1.60 43.07 26.33
C TYR A 137 -1.05 43.31 27.75
N HIS A 138 -0.40 42.28 28.34
CA HIS A 138 0.15 42.35 29.69
C HIS A 138 1.42 43.19 29.81
N ALA A 139 2.18 43.36 28.73
CA ALA A 139 3.38 44.20 28.69
C ALA A 139 3.12 45.67 29.03
N ARG A 140 1.85 46.13 28.97
CA ARG A 140 1.46 47.47 29.43
C ARG A 140 1.61 47.64 30.94
N GLN A 141 1.54 46.55 31.70
CA GLN A 141 1.63 46.51 33.15
C GLN A 141 2.99 45.98 33.62
N ASP A 142 3.60 45.07 32.86
CA ASP A 142 4.94 44.54 33.12
C ASP A 142 5.80 44.52 31.85
N PRO A 143 6.61 45.58 31.62
CA PRO A 143 7.44 45.70 30.43
C PRO A 143 8.51 44.61 30.29
N ALA A 144 8.93 43.94 31.38
CA ALA A 144 9.96 42.91 31.34
C ALA A 144 9.52 41.68 30.53
N LEU A 145 8.21 41.41 30.49
CA LEU A 145 7.63 40.34 29.66
C LEU A 145 7.87 40.58 28.16
N LEU A 146 7.90 41.84 27.71
CA LEU A 146 8.09 42.14 26.29
C LEU A 146 9.52 41.81 25.83
N ASP A 147 10.51 41.99 26.71
CA ASP A 147 11.91 41.69 26.42
C ASP A 147 12.16 40.18 26.40
N GLN A 148 11.56 39.45 27.35
CA GLN A 148 11.66 37.98 27.42
C GLN A 148 11.04 37.27 26.21
N PHE A 149 9.99 37.84 25.62
CA PHE A 149 9.28 37.28 24.46
C PHE A 149 9.59 38.04 23.15
N SER A 150 10.62 38.89 23.14
CA SER A 150 11.00 39.70 21.96
C SER A 150 11.26 38.86 20.72
N PHE A 151 11.84 37.66 20.86
CA PHE A 151 12.10 36.73 19.77
C PHE A 151 10.84 36.31 18.98
N LEU A 152 9.65 36.29 19.62
CA LEU A 152 8.41 35.97 18.93
C LEU A 152 8.05 37.04 17.90
N ALA A 153 8.39 38.31 18.16
CA ALA A 153 8.13 39.39 17.21
C ALA A 153 8.99 39.27 15.94
N ASP A 154 10.21 38.74 16.06
CA ASP A 154 11.11 38.54 14.92
C ASP A 154 10.68 37.34 14.07
N VAL A 155 10.31 36.22 14.71
CA VAL A 155 9.78 35.03 14.03
C VAL A 155 8.51 35.38 13.24
N LEU A 156 7.61 36.18 13.82
CA LEU A 156 6.34 36.56 13.18
C LEU A 156 6.47 37.63 12.08
N LYS A 157 7.55 38.42 12.06
CA LYS A 157 7.79 39.41 10.99
C LYS A 157 8.26 38.76 9.69
N ASN A 158 9.10 37.74 9.79
CA ASN A 158 9.71 37.08 8.64
C ASN A 158 8.72 36.22 7.82
N GLU A 159 7.49 36.01 8.28
CA GLU A 159 6.46 35.25 7.54
C GLU A 159 5.58 36.10 6.60
N ARG A 160 5.74 37.45 6.60
CA ARG A 160 4.91 38.36 5.77
C ARG A 160 5.59 38.81 4.46
N GLU A 161 6.80 38.33 4.19
CA GLU A 161 7.55 38.56 2.94
C GLU A 161 7.50 37.32 2.03
#